data_AF-A0A4Q2YMU4-F1
#
_entry.id   AF-A0A4Q2YMU4-F1
#
_cell.length_a   1.000
_cell.length_b   1.000
_cell.length_c   1.000
_cell.angle_alpha   90.00
_cell.angle_beta   90.00
_cell.angle_gamma   90.00
#
_symmetry.space_group_name_H-M   'P 1'
#
loop_
_entity.id
_entity.type
_entity.pdbx_description
1 polymer ?
#
loop_
_entity_poly.entity_id
_entity_poly.type
_entity_poly.pdbx_seq_one_letter_code
_entity_poly.pdbx_strand_id
1 'polypeptide(L)'
;MSTTPNKPYDFEVVWLSSGGYGFPHADALWASNPDLAATQQTCPHTGEDGWRNCDRNIRAWWKAHRNTVEVDRVLFLEWDVLVTQDLRVAFPARRRMPGMEGASLRTPVRAGRWWQCFGEIPRLPEEMQPYAVGIAPLAVAMMSRDALDVICGEAYDDVFSRDIVSELRLPSVVRYAGFEVEGNSRLVNVTCGPSTQPGDRPGIHHPVKTGGGA
;
A
#
# COMPACT_ATOMS: atom_id res chain seq x y z
N MET A 1 -0.08 -33.82 -15.29
CA MET A 1 0.29 -32.41 -15.06
C MET A 1 -0.99 -31.60 -15.11
N SER A 2 -1.49 -31.15 -13.96
CA SER A 2 -2.70 -30.31 -13.90
C SER A 2 -2.29 -28.91 -14.34
N THR A 3 -2.74 -28.48 -15.52
CA THR A 3 -2.62 -27.09 -15.96
C THR A 3 -3.63 -26.29 -15.16
N THR A 4 -3.21 -25.77 -14.01
CA THR A 4 -3.98 -24.73 -13.32
C THR A 4 -4.24 -23.62 -14.35
N PRO A 5 -5.50 -23.23 -14.60
CA PRO A 5 -5.78 -22.14 -15.53
C PRO A 5 -4.92 -20.94 -15.13
N ASN A 6 -4.22 -20.34 -16.09
CA ASN A 6 -3.40 -19.16 -15.88
C ASN A 6 -4.26 -18.14 -15.11
N LYS A 7 -3.95 -17.93 -13.82
CA LYS A 7 -4.57 -16.84 -13.08
C LYS A 7 -4.23 -15.56 -13.86
N PRO A 8 -5.23 -14.74 -14.25
CA PRO A 8 -5.01 -13.58 -15.12
C PRO A 8 -4.12 -12.51 -14.47
N TYR A 9 -3.93 -12.59 -13.16
CA TYR A 9 -3.04 -11.78 -12.34
C TYR A 9 -2.09 -12.70 -11.56
N ASP A 10 -0.81 -12.34 -11.53
CA ASP A 10 0.25 -12.95 -10.70
C ASP A 10 0.41 -12.20 -9.36
N PHE A 11 -0.65 -11.52 -8.93
CA PHE A 11 -0.79 -10.87 -7.63
C PHE A 11 -2.25 -10.90 -7.17
N GLU A 12 -2.46 -10.75 -5.86
CA GLU A 12 -3.76 -10.61 -5.23
C GLU A 12 -3.99 -9.13 -4.90
N VAL A 13 -5.23 -8.65 -5.01
CA VAL A 13 -5.59 -7.28 -4.63
C VAL A 13 -6.38 -7.31 -3.34
N VAL A 14 -5.95 -6.51 -2.37
CA VAL A 14 -6.65 -6.28 -1.10
C VAL A 14 -7.06 -4.82 -1.05
N TRP A 15 -8.36 -4.58 -1.09
CA TRP A 15 -8.92 -3.25 -0.98
C TRP A 15 -9.31 -2.97 0.46
N LEU A 16 -8.60 -2.06 1.10
CA LEU A 16 -8.78 -1.67 2.48
C LEU A 16 -9.76 -0.50 2.55
N SER A 17 -10.81 -0.65 3.35
CA SER A 17 -11.75 0.44 3.63
C SER A 17 -12.08 0.57 5.10
N SER A 18 -12.32 1.80 5.54
CA SER A 18 -12.92 2.05 6.85
C SER A 18 -14.42 1.79 6.76
N GLY A 19 -15.03 1.20 7.80
CA GLY A 19 -16.43 0.75 7.77
C GLY A 19 -17.48 1.78 7.34
N GLY A 20 -17.18 3.09 7.43
CA GLY A 20 -18.06 4.15 6.99
C GLY A 20 -17.95 4.55 5.50
N TYR A 21 -16.86 4.22 4.82
CA TYR A 21 -16.61 4.70 3.44
C TYR A 21 -16.94 3.66 2.36
N GLY A 22 -16.90 2.37 2.68
CA GLY A 22 -17.13 1.31 1.70
C GLY A 22 -16.12 1.33 0.55
N PHE A 23 -16.55 0.96 -0.66
CA PHE A 23 -15.68 0.86 -1.84
C PHE A 23 -16.24 1.71 -2.98
N PRO A 24 -16.13 3.06 -2.88
CA PRO A 24 -16.86 3.98 -3.76
C PRO A 24 -16.45 3.88 -5.24
N HIS A 25 -15.29 3.31 -5.53
CA HIS A 25 -14.73 3.24 -6.88
C HIS A 25 -14.80 1.83 -7.49
N ALA A 26 -15.59 0.93 -6.91
CA ALA A 26 -15.51 -0.50 -7.24
C ALA A 26 -15.89 -0.81 -8.69
N ASP A 27 -16.93 -0.12 -9.19
CA ASP A 27 -17.34 -0.21 -10.59
C ASP A 27 -16.19 0.15 -11.55
N ALA A 28 -15.42 1.20 -11.24
CA ALA A 28 -14.28 1.61 -12.07
C ALA A 28 -13.13 0.60 -12.02
N LEU A 29 -12.84 0.04 -10.83
CA LEU A 29 -11.82 -0.99 -10.67
C LEU A 29 -12.14 -2.21 -11.54
N TRP A 30 -13.35 -2.76 -11.43
CA TRP A 30 -13.73 -3.95 -12.20
C TRP A 30 -13.95 -3.67 -13.68
N ALA A 31 -14.44 -2.48 -14.06
CA ALA A 31 -14.56 -2.10 -15.47
C ALA A 31 -13.18 -2.06 -16.16
N SER A 32 -12.13 -1.62 -15.45
CA SER A 32 -10.76 -1.59 -15.97
C SER A 32 -9.97 -2.88 -15.75
N ASN A 33 -10.48 -3.79 -14.93
CA ASN A 33 -9.85 -5.06 -14.54
C ASN A 33 -10.90 -6.19 -14.44
N PRO A 34 -11.54 -6.59 -15.55
CA PRO A 34 -12.73 -7.47 -15.52
C PRO A 34 -12.45 -8.88 -14.98
N ASP A 35 -11.20 -9.35 -15.05
CA ASP A 35 -10.79 -10.67 -14.58
C ASP A 35 -10.15 -10.62 -13.17
N LEU A 36 -10.19 -9.46 -12.50
CA LEU A 36 -9.57 -9.29 -11.19
C LEU A 36 -10.44 -9.87 -10.08
N ALA A 37 -9.85 -10.78 -9.31
CA ALA A 37 -10.33 -11.12 -7.97
C ALA A 37 -9.70 -10.15 -6.96
N ALA A 38 -10.52 -9.38 -6.25
CA ALA A 38 -10.09 -8.47 -5.20
C ALA A 38 -10.79 -8.80 -3.88
N THR A 39 -10.00 -8.89 -2.80
CA THR A 39 -10.50 -9.05 -1.44
C THR A 39 -10.86 -7.68 -0.87
N GLN A 40 -12.15 -7.43 -0.68
CA GLN A 40 -12.66 -6.24 -0.01
C GLN A 40 -12.58 -6.43 1.50
N GLN A 41 -11.75 -5.63 2.19
CA GLN A 41 -11.53 -5.72 3.63
C GLN A 41 -11.99 -4.45 4.32
N THR A 42 -12.99 -4.60 5.20
CA THR A 42 -13.35 -3.55 6.16
C THR A 42 -12.39 -3.58 7.35
N CYS A 43 -11.78 -2.44 7.63
CA CYS A 43 -10.73 -2.28 8.60
C CYS A 43 -11.27 -1.71 9.91
N PRO A 44 -10.85 -2.25 11.08
CA PRO A 44 -11.36 -1.82 12.38
C PRO A 44 -10.81 -0.45 12.81
N HIS A 45 -9.67 -0.02 12.25
CA HIS A 45 -9.08 1.28 12.57
C HIS A 45 -9.81 2.38 11.77
N THR A 46 -10.83 2.96 12.38
CA THR A 46 -11.64 4.06 11.84
C THR A 46 -11.51 5.31 12.72
N GLY A 47 -11.35 6.50 12.16
CA GLY A 47 -11.25 7.77 12.92
C GLY A 47 -10.41 8.84 12.23
N GLU A 48 -10.28 10.02 12.86
CA GLU A 48 -9.53 11.19 12.34
C GLU A 48 -8.06 10.88 12.03
N ASP A 49 -7.44 9.93 12.76
CA ASP A 49 -6.06 9.48 12.57
C ASP A 49 -5.92 8.15 11.81
N GLY A 50 -7.00 7.67 11.17
CA GLY A 50 -7.00 6.40 10.44
C GLY A 50 -5.94 6.34 9.34
N TRP A 51 -5.68 7.48 8.69
CA TRP A 51 -4.66 7.63 7.65
C TRP A 51 -3.23 7.39 8.16
N ARG A 52 -2.94 7.63 9.44
CA ARG A 52 -1.61 7.39 10.04
C ARG A 52 -1.32 5.90 10.28
N ASN A 53 -2.33 5.03 10.13
CA ASN A 53 -2.29 3.65 10.58
C ASN A 53 -2.79 2.64 9.54
N CYS A 54 -2.80 3.00 8.26
CA CYS A 54 -3.27 2.10 7.20
C CYS A 54 -2.42 0.81 7.11
N ASP A 55 -1.14 0.88 7.43
CA ASP A 55 -0.23 -0.27 7.55
C ASP A 55 -0.63 -1.28 8.64
N ARG A 56 -1.29 -0.85 9.72
CA ARG A 56 -1.82 -1.77 10.73
C ARG A 56 -2.93 -2.64 10.17
N ASN A 57 -3.71 -2.11 9.23
CA ASN A 57 -4.74 -2.87 8.53
C ASN A 57 -4.13 -3.87 7.55
N ILE A 58 -3.05 -3.49 6.84
CA ILE A 58 -2.25 -4.40 6.01
C ILE A 58 -1.76 -5.60 6.86
N ARG A 59 -1.16 -5.33 8.03
CA ARG A 59 -0.67 -6.38 8.93
C ARG A 59 -1.79 -7.27 9.46
N ALA A 60 -2.89 -6.67 9.91
CA ALA A 60 -4.03 -7.43 10.43
C ALA A 60 -4.60 -8.37 9.37
N TRP A 61 -4.75 -7.89 8.13
CA TRP A 61 -5.20 -8.71 7.02
C TRP A 61 -4.22 -9.85 6.72
N TRP A 62 -2.92 -9.56 6.62
CA TRP A 62 -1.92 -10.60 6.32
C TRP A 62 -1.87 -11.67 7.41
N LYS A 63 -1.82 -11.28 8.69
CA LYS A 63 -1.81 -12.24 9.81
C LYS A 63 -3.01 -13.20 9.77
N ALA A 64 -4.18 -12.72 9.34
CA ALA A 64 -5.39 -13.53 9.25
C ALA A 64 -5.46 -14.42 8.00
N HIS A 65 -4.87 -14.01 6.87
CA HIS A 65 -5.10 -14.65 5.57
C HIS A 65 -3.86 -15.26 4.90
N ARG A 66 -2.64 -15.08 5.42
CA ARG A 66 -1.39 -15.52 4.74
C ARG A 66 -1.36 -16.99 4.30
N ASN A 67 -2.07 -17.87 5.01
CA ASN A 67 -2.14 -19.30 4.74
C ASN A 67 -3.05 -19.66 3.55
N THR A 68 -3.92 -18.74 3.12
CA THR A 68 -4.84 -18.94 1.99
C THR A 68 -4.43 -18.15 0.74
N VAL A 69 -3.57 -17.15 0.88
CA VAL A 69 -2.97 -16.46 -0.26
C VAL A 69 -2.08 -17.47 -1.00
N GLU A 70 -2.21 -17.59 -2.32
CA GLU A 70 -1.42 -18.53 -3.15
C GLU A 70 -0.39 -17.84 -4.05
N VAL A 71 -0.38 -16.50 -4.05
CA VAL A 71 0.51 -15.68 -4.87
C VAL A 71 1.68 -15.13 -4.05
N ASP A 72 2.73 -14.70 -4.74
CA ASP A 72 3.93 -14.13 -4.11
C ASP A 72 3.87 -12.60 -3.96
N ARG A 73 2.83 -11.98 -4.50
CA ARG A 73 2.68 -10.51 -4.58
C ARG A 73 1.28 -10.11 -4.18
N VAL A 74 1.17 -9.12 -3.31
CA VAL A 74 -0.11 -8.59 -2.83
C VAL A 74 -0.13 -7.08 -3.01
N LEU A 75 -1.14 -6.58 -3.72
CA LEU A 75 -1.41 -5.16 -3.90
C LEU A 75 -2.44 -4.68 -2.88
N PHE A 76 -2.06 -3.71 -2.06
CA PHE A 76 -2.97 -3.03 -1.16
C PHE A 76 -3.44 -1.72 -1.77
N LEU A 77 -4.75 -1.48 -1.72
CA LEU A 77 -5.41 -0.25 -2.16
C LEU A 77 -6.16 0.38 -0.99
N GLU A 78 -6.07 1.70 -0.83
CA GLU A 78 -6.95 2.47 0.04
C GLU A 78 -8.33 2.73 -0.61
N TRP A 79 -9.33 3.04 0.21
CA TRP A 79 -10.73 3.18 -0.21
C TRP A 79 -10.98 4.31 -1.21
N ASP A 80 -10.21 5.40 -1.13
CA ASP A 80 -10.32 6.58 -1.99
C ASP A 80 -9.35 6.54 -3.19
N VAL A 81 -8.86 5.35 -3.53
CA VAL A 81 -8.13 5.11 -4.78
C VAL A 81 -9.11 4.83 -5.91
N LEU A 82 -9.07 5.65 -6.95
CA LEU A 82 -9.77 5.42 -8.20
C LEU A 82 -8.82 4.74 -9.21
N VAL A 83 -9.19 3.55 -9.65
CA VAL A 83 -8.44 2.78 -10.68
C VAL A 83 -9.24 2.79 -11.98
N THR A 84 -8.68 3.42 -13.02
CA THR A 84 -9.26 3.47 -14.38
C THR A 84 -8.34 2.84 -15.43
N GLN A 85 -7.24 2.22 -14.99
CA GLN A 85 -6.30 1.49 -15.85
C GLN A 85 -6.17 0.03 -15.42
N ASP A 86 -5.74 -0.82 -16.36
CA ASP A 86 -5.35 -2.19 -16.06
C ASP A 86 -4.17 -2.21 -15.07
N LEU A 87 -4.34 -2.86 -13.92
CA LEU A 87 -3.33 -2.95 -12.88
C LEU A 87 -2.07 -3.69 -13.34
N ARG A 88 -2.14 -4.54 -14.36
CA ARG A 88 -0.97 -5.23 -14.96
C ARG A 88 -0.08 -4.26 -15.71
N VAL A 89 -0.63 -3.14 -16.20
CA VAL A 89 0.15 -2.06 -16.80
C VAL A 89 0.89 -1.29 -15.70
N ALA A 90 0.23 -1.03 -14.57
CA ALA A 90 0.81 -0.34 -13.42
C ALA A 90 1.87 -1.19 -12.68
N PHE A 91 1.60 -2.49 -12.55
CA PHE A 91 2.39 -3.48 -11.83
C PHE A 91 2.69 -4.69 -12.74
N PRO A 92 3.55 -4.52 -13.75
CA PRO A 92 3.87 -5.62 -14.65
C PRO A 92 4.52 -6.78 -13.88
N ALA A 93 4.37 -7.99 -14.43
CA ALA A 93 5.11 -9.15 -13.95
C ALA A 93 6.61 -8.85 -13.95
N ARG A 94 7.30 -9.23 -12.87
CA ARG A 94 8.74 -9.04 -12.71
C ARG A 94 9.37 -10.36 -12.29
N ARG A 95 10.59 -10.64 -12.78
CA ARG A 95 11.36 -11.83 -12.38
C ARG A 95 11.77 -11.79 -10.90
N ARG A 96 12.04 -10.59 -10.36
CA ARG A 96 12.35 -10.35 -8.95
C ARG A 96 11.52 -9.15 -8.49
N MET A 97 10.75 -9.35 -7.42
CA MET A 97 10.00 -8.27 -6.79
C MET A 97 10.84 -7.66 -5.66
N PRO A 98 10.87 -6.33 -5.48
CA PRO A 98 11.32 -5.74 -4.22
C PRO A 98 10.44 -6.22 -3.05
N GLY A 99 10.81 -5.93 -1.80
CA GLY A 99 9.89 -6.19 -0.68
C GLY A 99 8.64 -5.32 -0.74
N MET A 100 8.78 -4.11 -1.27
CA MET A 100 7.70 -3.14 -1.40
C MET A 100 7.90 -2.21 -2.60
N GLU A 101 6.82 -1.88 -3.28
CA GLU A 101 6.75 -0.88 -4.36
C GLU A 101 5.52 0.03 -4.15
N GLY A 102 5.70 1.35 -4.23
CA GLY A 102 4.60 2.32 -4.04
C GLY A 102 4.82 3.64 -4.80
N ALA A 103 3.95 4.65 -4.60
CA ALA A 103 3.86 5.80 -5.50
C ALA A 103 5.10 6.72 -5.55
N SER A 104 5.63 7.13 -4.40
CA SER A 104 6.81 8.00 -4.34
C SER A 104 7.73 7.58 -3.22
N LEU A 105 8.94 7.15 -3.58
CA LEU A 105 10.00 6.84 -2.62
C LEU A 105 10.65 8.11 -2.08
N ARG A 106 10.64 8.28 -0.76
CA ARG A 106 11.30 9.37 -0.05
C ARG A 106 12.45 8.82 0.77
N THR A 107 13.62 9.44 0.69
CA THR A 107 14.74 9.17 1.60
C THR A 107 15.18 10.46 2.29
N PRO A 108 15.68 10.43 3.54
CA PRO A 108 16.11 11.65 4.23
C PRO A 108 17.12 12.46 3.42
N VAL A 109 18.04 11.77 2.73
CA VAL A 109 19.06 12.38 1.87
C VAL A 109 18.44 13.09 0.67
N ARG A 110 17.43 12.50 0.01
CA ARG A 110 16.84 13.06 -1.22
C ARG A 110 15.75 14.09 -0.95
N ALA A 111 14.95 13.92 0.11
CA ALA A 111 13.85 14.83 0.41
C ALA A 111 14.28 16.00 1.32
N GLY A 112 15.46 15.90 1.97
CA GLY A 112 15.90 16.89 2.95
C GLY A 112 14.87 17.09 4.07
N ARG A 113 14.72 18.34 4.54
CA ARG A 113 13.74 18.72 5.58
C ARG A 113 12.30 18.87 5.06
N TRP A 114 12.06 18.67 3.76
CA TRP A 114 10.78 19.03 3.14
C TRP A 114 9.65 18.03 3.39
N TRP A 115 9.99 16.77 3.69
CA TRP A 115 8.97 15.79 4.04
C TRP A 115 8.79 15.73 5.56
N GLN A 116 7.71 16.34 6.05
CA GLN A 116 7.42 16.52 7.48
C GLN A 116 7.43 15.21 8.27
N CYS A 117 7.06 14.10 7.64
CA CYS A 117 7.07 12.78 8.26
C CYS A 117 8.46 12.36 8.73
N PHE A 118 9.55 12.85 8.12
CA PHE A 118 10.90 12.60 8.62
C PHE A 118 11.19 13.22 10.00
N GLY A 119 10.38 14.15 10.47
CA GLY A 119 10.40 14.59 11.87
C GLY A 119 10.07 13.47 12.87
N GLU A 120 9.46 12.38 12.41
CA GLU A 120 9.11 11.22 13.23
C GLU A 120 10.19 10.12 13.24
N ILE A 121 11.31 10.27 12.51
CA ILE A 121 12.42 9.29 12.53
C ILE A 121 12.88 8.97 13.96
N PRO A 122 13.04 9.95 14.89
CA PRO A 122 13.45 9.64 16.26
C PRO A 122 12.47 8.75 17.05
N ARG A 123 11.24 8.52 16.54
CA ARG A 123 10.25 7.63 17.14
C ARG A 123 10.44 6.16 16.72
N LEU A 124 11.16 5.91 15.63
CA LEU A 124 11.59 4.56 15.25
C LEU A 124 12.58 4.01 16.29
N PRO A 125 12.64 2.68 16.49
CA PRO A 125 13.73 2.06 17.24
C PRO A 125 15.09 2.54 16.70
N GLU A 126 16.06 2.77 17.60
CA GLU A 126 17.34 3.42 17.26
C GLU A 126 18.07 2.69 16.13
N GLU A 127 18.06 1.37 16.18
CA GLU A 127 18.64 0.47 15.18
C GLU A 127 17.95 0.54 13.80
N MET A 128 16.69 0.97 13.75
CA MET A 128 15.92 1.14 12.50
C MET A 128 16.10 2.52 11.88
N GLN A 129 16.52 3.54 12.65
CA GLN A 129 16.63 4.92 12.16
C GLN A 129 17.54 5.07 10.92
N PRO A 130 18.69 4.37 10.81
CA PRO A 130 19.53 4.43 9.59
C PRO A 130 18.83 3.92 8.32
N TYR A 131 17.76 3.13 8.48
CA TYR A 131 16.98 2.53 7.41
C TYR A 131 15.74 3.36 7.04
N ALA A 132 15.56 4.53 7.66
CA ALA A 132 14.41 5.38 7.43
C ALA A 132 14.19 5.66 5.93
N VAL A 133 13.01 5.31 5.45
CA VAL A 133 12.54 5.50 4.07
C VAL A 133 11.03 5.67 4.10
N GLY A 134 10.50 6.40 3.13
CA GLY A 134 9.08 6.68 3.02
C GLY A 134 8.46 6.29 1.69
N ILE A 135 7.18 5.95 1.71
CA ILE A 135 6.32 5.87 0.53
C ILE A 135 5.14 6.80 0.78
N ALA A 136 4.97 7.81 -0.08
CA ALA A 136 3.96 8.84 0.12
C ALA A 136 3.16 9.12 -1.16
N PRO A 137 1.84 8.90 -1.17
CA PRO A 137 1.02 8.29 -0.10
C PRO A 137 1.19 6.76 -0.04
N LEU A 138 0.79 6.14 1.09
CA LEU A 138 0.65 4.69 1.23
C LEU A 138 -0.71 4.17 0.70
N ALA A 139 -1.29 4.88 -0.27
CA ALA A 139 -2.59 4.56 -0.85
C ALA A 139 -2.58 3.33 -1.74
N VAL A 140 -1.45 3.07 -2.40
CA VAL A 140 -1.28 1.99 -3.37
C VAL A 140 0.11 1.42 -3.17
N ALA A 141 0.19 0.19 -2.66
CA ALA A 141 1.46 -0.48 -2.40
C ALA A 141 1.42 -1.96 -2.75
N MET A 142 2.35 -2.40 -3.58
CA MET A 142 2.60 -3.82 -3.86
C MET A 142 3.66 -4.33 -2.88
N MET A 143 3.39 -5.45 -2.22
CA MET A 143 4.32 -6.08 -1.28
C MET A 143 4.58 -7.55 -1.62
N SER A 144 5.80 -8.02 -1.39
CA SER A 144 6.13 -9.43 -1.57
C SER A 144 5.62 -10.24 -0.38
N ARG A 145 5.27 -11.50 -0.62
CA ARG A 145 4.96 -12.46 0.43
C ARG A 145 6.07 -12.50 1.48
N ASP A 146 7.32 -12.65 1.05
CA ASP A 146 8.46 -12.75 1.95
C ASP A 146 8.58 -11.53 2.87
N ALA A 147 8.38 -10.32 2.33
CA ALA A 147 8.41 -9.10 3.14
C ALA A 147 7.23 -9.08 4.12
N LEU A 148 6.02 -9.43 3.67
CA LEU A 148 4.84 -9.49 4.52
C LEU A 148 4.99 -10.51 5.66
N ASP A 149 5.50 -11.72 5.36
CA ASP A 149 5.73 -12.76 6.36
C ASP A 149 6.72 -12.33 7.44
N VAL A 150 7.78 -11.63 7.07
CA VAL A 150 8.77 -11.11 8.02
C VAL A 150 8.20 -9.96 8.85
N ILE A 151 7.69 -8.89 8.21
CA ILE A 151 7.29 -7.66 8.94
C ILE A 151 5.98 -7.82 9.73
N CYS A 152 5.18 -8.83 9.39
CA CYS A 152 4.00 -9.21 10.17
C CYS A 152 4.32 -10.21 11.28
N GLY A 153 5.58 -10.58 11.48
CA GLY A 153 6.02 -11.34 12.65
C GLY A 153 5.92 -10.55 13.96
N GLU A 154 5.91 -11.27 15.07
CA GLU A 154 5.82 -10.71 16.44
C GLU A 154 7.01 -9.80 16.77
N ALA A 155 8.18 -10.03 16.16
CA ALA A 155 9.38 -9.23 16.34
C ALA A 155 9.18 -7.74 16.00
N TYR A 156 8.16 -7.41 15.20
CA TYR A 156 7.83 -6.04 14.82
C TYR A 156 6.56 -5.49 15.50
N ASP A 157 5.92 -6.23 16.40
CA ASP A 157 4.68 -5.75 17.04
C ASP A 157 4.90 -4.45 17.84
N ASP A 158 6.04 -4.30 18.51
CA ASP A 158 6.38 -3.06 19.21
C ASP A 158 6.40 -1.84 18.27
N VAL A 159 7.15 -1.89 17.17
CA VAL A 159 7.27 -0.74 16.25
C VAL A 159 5.93 -0.37 15.62
N PHE A 160 5.09 -1.35 15.29
CA PHE A 160 3.75 -1.11 14.76
C PHE A 160 2.75 -0.60 15.81
N SER A 161 3.02 -0.78 17.11
CA SER A 161 2.21 -0.18 18.18
C SER A 161 2.49 1.32 18.41
N ARG A 162 3.68 1.82 18.03
CA ARG A 162 4.10 3.22 18.23
C ARG A 162 3.30 4.20 17.36
N ASP A 163 3.10 5.42 17.83
CA ASP A 163 2.54 6.52 17.03
C ASP A 163 3.59 7.09 16.05
N ILE A 164 3.69 6.41 14.90
CA ILE A 164 4.53 6.77 13.77
C ILE A 164 3.65 6.68 12.53
N VAL A 165 3.68 7.70 11.67
CA VAL A 165 2.93 7.74 10.43
C VAL A 165 3.27 6.54 9.53
N SER A 166 2.24 5.88 9.01
CA SER A 166 2.34 4.64 8.23
C SER A 166 3.23 4.75 7.00
N GLU A 167 3.21 5.90 6.33
CA GLU A 167 4.06 6.22 5.17
C GLU A 167 5.55 6.20 5.49
N LEU A 168 5.94 6.38 6.76
CA LEU A 168 7.32 6.23 7.23
C LEU A 168 7.53 4.85 7.86
N ARG A 169 6.62 4.43 8.73
CA ARG A 169 6.76 3.23 9.57
C ARG A 169 6.90 1.97 8.72
N LEU A 170 5.92 1.66 7.89
CA LEU A 170 5.90 0.44 7.10
C LEU A 170 7.13 0.28 6.18
N PRO A 171 7.44 1.24 5.28
CA PRO A 171 8.58 1.10 4.38
C PRO A 171 9.93 1.09 5.13
N SER A 172 10.05 1.79 6.27
CA SER A 172 11.27 1.71 7.09
C SER A 172 11.46 0.33 7.70
N VAL A 173 10.38 -0.31 8.19
CA VAL A 173 10.43 -1.69 8.72
C VAL A 173 10.77 -2.68 7.61
N VAL A 174 10.17 -2.56 6.42
CA VAL A 174 10.51 -3.40 5.26
C VAL A 174 12.00 -3.29 4.91
N ARG A 175 12.53 -2.06 4.88
CA ARG A 175 13.94 -1.83 4.56
C ARG A 175 14.89 -2.34 5.64
N TYR A 176 14.53 -2.16 6.91
CA TYR A 176 15.30 -2.70 8.04
C TYR A 176 15.32 -4.23 8.03
N ALA A 177 14.22 -4.88 7.64
CA ALA A 177 14.14 -6.34 7.47
C ALA A 177 14.98 -6.89 6.31
N GLY A 178 15.73 -6.05 5.59
CA GLY A 178 16.65 -6.45 4.53
C GLY A 178 16.05 -6.45 3.13
N PHE A 179 14.83 -5.95 2.96
CA PHE A 179 14.18 -5.89 1.65
C PHE A 179 14.37 -4.54 0.95
N GLU A 180 14.31 -4.56 -0.38
CA GLU A 180 14.29 -3.35 -1.21
C GLU A 180 12.91 -2.67 -1.14
N VAL A 181 12.91 -1.33 -1.12
CA VAL A 181 11.70 -0.49 -1.21
C VAL A 181 11.85 0.44 -2.40
N GLU A 182 10.92 0.37 -3.34
CA GLU A 182 10.99 1.09 -4.61
C GLU A 182 9.82 2.06 -4.82
N GLY A 183 10.10 3.14 -5.56
CA GLY A 183 9.06 4.00 -6.11
C GLY A 183 8.65 3.51 -7.50
N ASN A 184 7.34 3.46 -7.77
CA ASN A 184 6.78 3.09 -9.06
C ASN A 184 6.49 4.35 -9.89
N SER A 185 7.29 4.55 -10.92
CA SER A 185 7.12 5.69 -11.84
C SER A 185 5.83 5.66 -12.67
N ARG A 186 5.05 4.57 -12.61
CA ARG A 186 3.73 4.45 -13.27
C ARG A 186 2.57 4.96 -12.40
N LEU A 187 2.81 5.28 -11.14
CA LEU A 187 1.81 5.81 -10.20
C LEU A 187 1.83 7.34 -10.15
N VAL A 188 1.92 7.99 -11.32
CA VAL A 188 2.12 9.45 -11.42
C VAL A 188 0.96 10.29 -10.87
N ASN A 189 -0.25 9.73 -10.83
CA ASN A 189 -1.46 10.41 -10.34
C ASN A 189 -1.79 10.04 -8.88
N VAL A 190 -0.91 9.27 -8.21
CA VAL A 190 -1.03 8.92 -6.79
C VAL A 190 -0.22 9.94 -6.00
N THR A 191 -0.90 10.95 -5.47
CA THR A 191 -0.26 12.11 -4.82
C THR A 191 -0.78 12.33 -3.40
N CYS A 192 -0.05 13.15 -2.64
CA CYS A 192 -0.52 13.70 -1.37
C CYS A 192 -1.24 15.03 -1.65
N GLY A 193 -2.52 15.15 -1.31
CA GLY A 193 -3.29 16.37 -1.55
C GLY A 193 -4.75 16.25 -1.10
N PRO A 194 -5.51 17.36 -1.04
CA PRO A 194 -6.89 17.36 -0.53
C PRO A 194 -7.88 16.62 -1.44
N SER A 195 -7.60 16.53 -2.74
CA SER A 195 -8.30 15.70 -3.73
C SER A 195 -7.58 15.80 -5.08
N THR A 196 -7.43 14.68 -5.78
CA THR A 196 -7.02 14.65 -7.18
C THR A 196 -8.28 14.58 -8.04
N GLN A 197 -8.50 15.58 -8.90
CA GLN A 197 -9.52 15.45 -9.95
C GLN A 197 -9.00 14.43 -10.97
N PRO A 198 -9.72 13.32 -11.23
CA PRO A 198 -9.33 12.40 -12.30
C PRO A 198 -9.37 13.17 -13.62
N GLY A 199 -8.25 13.19 -14.34
CA GLY A 199 -8.25 13.68 -15.72
C GLY A 199 -8.85 12.65 -16.68
N ASP A 200 -8.96 13.02 -17.96
CA ASP A 200 -9.54 12.14 -19.00
C ASP A 200 -8.68 10.91 -19.35
N ARG A 201 -7.51 10.75 -18.74
CA ARG A 201 -6.56 9.68 -19.06
C ARG A 201 -6.68 8.53 -18.05
N PRO A 202 -6.68 7.26 -18.50
CA PRO A 202 -6.58 6.10 -17.62
C PRO A 202 -5.40 6.21 -16.66
N GLY A 203 -5.61 5.82 -15.40
CA GLY A 203 -4.60 5.90 -14.37
C GLY A 203 -5.04 5.29 -13.04
N ILE A 204 -4.15 5.36 -12.06
CA ILE A 204 -4.48 5.15 -10.64
C ILE A 204 -4.39 6.50 -9.96
N HIS A 205 -5.50 6.96 -9.40
CA HIS A 205 -5.65 8.32 -8.86
C HIS A 205 -5.89 8.26 -7.36
N HIS A 206 -5.19 9.12 -6.62
CA HIS A 206 -5.41 9.29 -5.20
C HIS A 206 -5.06 10.73 -4.75
N PRO A 207 -5.81 11.30 -3.79
CA PRO A 207 -7.07 10.78 -3.25
C PRO A 207 -8.25 11.20 -4.13
N VAL A 208 -9.22 10.32 -4.38
CA VAL A 208 -10.47 10.64 -5.08
C VAL A 208 -11.64 10.44 -4.12
N LYS A 209 -12.20 11.56 -3.66
CA LYS A 209 -13.35 11.57 -2.75
C LYS A 209 -14.62 11.81 -3.56
N THR A 210 -15.54 10.85 -3.56
CA THR A 210 -16.91 11.08 -4.04
C THR A 210 -17.67 11.83 -2.95
N GLY A 211 -18.32 12.94 -3.31
CA GLY A 211 -18.90 13.87 -2.34
C GLY A 211 -19.90 13.21 -1.38
N GLY A 212 -19.72 13.47 -0.09
CA GLY A 212 -20.62 13.04 0.98
C GLY A 212 -20.01 13.28 2.37
N GLY A 213 -19.91 14.54 2.80
CA GLY A 213 -19.50 14.88 4.16
C GLY A 213 -18.65 16.16 4.26
N ALA A 214 -19.30 17.31 4.08
CA ALA A 214 -19.01 18.49 4.88
C ALA A 214 -20.19 18.65 5.86
#